data_AF-A0A9E4I199-F1
#
_entry.id   AF-A0A9E4I199-F1
#
_cell.length_a   1.000
_cell.length_b   1.000
_cell.length_c   1.000
_cell.angle_alpha   90.00
_cell.angle_beta   90.00
_cell.angle_gamma   90.00
#
_symmetry.space_group_name_H-M   'P 1'
#
loop_
_entity.id
_entity.type
_entity.pdbx_description
1 polymer ?
#
loop_
_entity_poly.entity_id
_entity_poly.type
_entity_poly.pdbx_seq_one_letter_code
_entity_poly.pdbx_strand_id
1 'polypeptide(L)' 'MPGPIAMELMGEVWPVAEPGADPVDRGRASLECRESVEIRSFQTLRLTYTVGRFGLDDTG' A
#
# COMPACT_ATOMS: atom_id res chain seq x y z
N MET A 1 -12.61 -22.38 -18.67
CA MET A 1 -12.26 -21.25 -17.77
C MET A 1 -10.94 -20.67 -18.25
N PRO A 2 -10.75 -19.34 -18.24
CA PRO A 2 -9.44 -18.78 -18.59
C PRO A 2 -8.42 -19.22 -17.52
N GLY A 3 -7.25 -19.67 -17.97
CA GLY A 3 -6.15 -20.11 -17.12
C GLY A 3 -5.42 -18.95 -16.44
N PRO A 4 -4.39 -19.24 -15.62
CA PRO A 4 -3.58 -18.21 -14.97
C PRO A 4 -2.89 -17.30 -16.01
N ILE A 5 -2.74 -16.02 -15.66
CA ILE A 5 -2.08 -15.01 -16.50
C ILE A 5 -0.59 -15.40 -16.64
N ALA A 6 -0.06 -15.31 -17.86
CA ALA A 6 1.35 -15.53 -18.13
C ALA A 6 2.21 -14.54 -17.33
N MET A 7 3.35 -14.97 -16.79
CA MET A 7 4.16 -14.14 -15.88
C MET A 7 4.64 -12.85 -16.55
N GLU A 8 4.88 -12.90 -17.86
CA GLU A 8 5.35 -11.76 -18.65
C GLU A 8 4.28 -10.67 -18.79
N LEU A 9 3.00 -11.04 -18.61
CA LEU A 9 1.86 -10.13 -18.65
C LEU A 9 1.48 -9.63 -17.24
N MET A 10 2.15 -10.11 -16.18
CA MET A 10 1.89 -9.68 -14.81
C MET A 10 2.39 -8.24 -14.63
N GLY A 11 1.44 -7.30 -14.49
CA GLY A 11 1.74 -5.87 -14.34
C GLY A 11 1.77 -5.08 -15.66
N GLU A 12 1.62 -5.71 -16.83
CA GLU A 12 1.54 -4.99 -18.12
C GLU A 12 0.37 -4.00 -18.20
N VAL A 13 -0.68 -4.24 -17.41
CA VAL A 13 -1.85 -3.36 -17.38
C VAL A 13 -1.58 -2.05 -16.62
N TRP A 14 -0.44 -1.90 -15.94
CA TRP A 14 -0.02 -0.66 -15.29
C TRP A 14 0.48 0.36 -16.33
N PRO A 15 0.06 1.65 -16.30
CA PRO A 15 -0.76 2.31 -15.28
C PRO A 15 -2.27 2.33 -15.59
N VAL A 16 -2.74 1.67 -16.65
CA VAL A 16 -4.16 1.71 -17.05
C VAL A 16 -5.08 1.08 -15.99
N ALA A 17 -4.63 0.05 -15.27
CA ALA A 17 -5.30 -0.48 -14.08
C ALA A 17 -4.72 0.09 -12.77
N GLU A 18 -4.25 1.34 -12.78
CA GLU A 18 -3.98 2.05 -11.54
C GLU A 18 -5.25 1.99 -10.67
N PRO A 19 -5.14 1.54 -9.41
CA PRO A 19 -6.26 1.60 -8.50
C PRO A 19 -6.79 3.03 -8.45
N GLY A 20 -8.12 3.19 -8.50
CA GLY A 20 -8.74 4.51 -8.40
C GLY A 20 -8.09 5.37 -7.30
N ALA A 21 -7.79 6.62 -7.63
CA ALA A 21 -6.99 7.51 -6.78
C ALA A 21 -7.71 7.97 -5.49
N ASP A 22 -8.94 7.52 -5.26
CA ASP A 22 -9.73 7.89 -4.08
C ASP A 22 -9.21 7.15 -2.84
N PRO A 23 -8.70 7.88 -1.81
CA PRO A 23 -8.28 7.27 -0.55
C PRO A 23 -9.38 6.47 0.16
N VAL A 24 -10.65 6.71 -0.17
CA VAL A 24 -11.77 5.91 0.36
C VAL A 24 -11.69 4.45 -0.09
N ASP A 25 -11.14 4.17 -1.27
CA ASP A 25 -11.10 2.81 -1.83
C ASP A 25 -9.93 1.99 -1.28
N ARG A 26 -8.74 2.60 -1.19
CA ARG A 26 -7.49 1.95 -0.74
C ARG A 26 -7.07 2.30 0.69
N GLY A 27 -7.79 3.18 1.36
CA GLY A 27 -7.45 3.64 2.69
C GLY A 27 -6.37 4.72 2.70
N ARG A 28 -5.95 5.11 3.90
CA ARG A 28 -4.93 6.14 4.11
C ARG A 28 -3.99 5.74 5.24
N ALA A 29 -2.70 5.96 5.01
CA ALA A 29 -1.66 5.87 6.02
C ALA A 29 -1.29 7.27 6.55
N SER A 30 -1.13 7.38 7.87
CA SER A 30 -0.44 8.49 8.50
C SER A 30 0.74 7.96 9.31
N LEU A 31 1.92 8.51 9.05
CA LEU A 31 3.14 8.17 9.77
C LEU A 31 3.51 9.33 10.68
N GLU A 32 3.68 9.04 11.97
CA GLU A 32 4.12 10.03 12.95
C GLU A 32 5.44 9.59 13.59
N CYS A 33 6.43 10.47 13.52
CA CYS A 33 7.63 10.40 14.36
C CYS A 33 7.36 11.27 15.59
N ARG A 34 7.31 10.65 16.77
CA ARG A 34 6.90 11.34 18.00
C ARG A 34 7.98 12.24 18.58
N GLU A 35 9.24 12.08 18.16
CA GLU A 35 10.40 12.73 18.78
C GLU A 35 11.45 13.11 17.73
N SER A 36 12.28 14.13 18.03
CA SER A 36 13.43 14.44 17.18
C SER A 36 14.48 13.35 17.36
N VAL A 37 14.90 12.73 16.26
CA VAL A 37 15.90 11.65 16.29
C VAL A 37 17.27 12.17 15.84
N GLU A 38 18.32 11.67 16.49
CA GLU A 38 19.68 11.92 16.01
C GLU A 38 19.93 11.20 14.68
N ILE A 39 20.73 11.83 13.82
CA ILE A 39 21.14 11.26 12.52
C ILE A 39 21.78 9.89 12.74
N ARG A 40 21.28 8.86 12.03
CA ARG A 40 21.73 7.45 12.04
C ARG A 40 21.35 6.64 13.29
N SER A 41 20.28 7.01 13.99
CA SER A 41 19.65 6.16 15.01
C SER A 41 18.57 5.25 14.40
N PHE A 42 18.37 4.07 15.00
CA PHE A 42 17.15 3.28 14.77
C PHE A 42 15.99 3.95 15.50
N GLN A 43 14.84 4.05 14.83
CA GLN A 43 13.71 4.82 15.32
C GLN A 43 12.41 4.05 15.23
N THR A 44 11.61 4.15 16.28
CA THR A 44 10.26 3.59 16.34
C THR A 44 9.28 4.63 15.84
N LEU A 45 8.54 4.28 14.79
CA LEU A 45 7.52 5.13 14.20
C LEU A 45 6.14 4.56 14.50
N ARG A 46 5.14 5.43 14.68
CA ARG A 46 3.75 5.00 14.74
C ARG A 46 3.13 5.18 13.36
N LEU A 47 2.76 4.06 12.75
CA LEU A 47 1.90 4.04 11.56
C LEU A 47 0.46 3.86 12.02
N THR A 48 -0.42 4.75 11.61
CA THR A 48 -1.86 4.55 11.69
C THR A 48 -2.39 4.38 10.27
N TYR A 49 -3.08 3.28 10.03
CA TYR A 49 -3.69 2.99 8.75
C TYR A 49 -5.20 2.91 8.91
N THR A 50 -5.93 3.71 8.16
CA THR A 50 -7.38 3.66 8.04
C THR A 50 -7.72 2.85 6.80
N VAL A 51 -8.35 1.69 6.98
CA VAL A 51 -8.73 0.79 5.88
C VAL A 51 -9.73 1.45 4.95
N GLY A 52 -9.53 1.26 3.65
CA GLY A 52 -10.51 1.62 2.62
C GLY A 52 -11.49 0.49 2.33
N ARG A 53 -12.40 0.71 1.37
CA ARG A 53 -13.42 -0.28 0.99
C ARG A 53 -12.85 -1.62 0.54
N PHE A 54 -11.68 -1.64 -0.09
CA PHE A 54 -11.04 -2.88 -0.53
C PHE A 54 -10.36 -3.66 0.60
N GLY A 55 -10.32 -3.11 1.81
CA GLY A 55 -9.73 -3.76 2.98
C GLY A 55 -8.20 -3.83 2.94
N LEU A 56 -7.66 -4.60 3.88
CA LEU A 56 -6.25 -5.00 3.90
C LEU A 56 -6.16 -6.41 3.35
N ASP A 57 -5.30 -6.60 2.36
CA ASP A 57 -4.93 -7.93 1.88
C ASP A 57 -3.81 -8.47 2.76
N ASP A 58 -4.05 -9.60 3.41
CA ASP A 58 -3.12 -10.27 4.33
C ASP A 58 -2.51 -11.55 3.72
N THR A 59 -2.68 -11.77 2.42
CA THR A 59 -2.22 -12.98 1.71
C THR A 59 -0.77 -12.93 1.22
N GLY A 60 -0.01 -11.91 1.64
CA GLY A 60 1.40 -11.68 1.26
C GLY A 60 2.41 -12.65 1.85
#